data_AF-A0A3C0HT45-F1
#
_entry.id   AF-A0A3C0HT45-F1
#
_cell.length_a   1.000
_cell.length_b   1.000
_cell.length_c   1.000
_cell.angle_alpha   90.00
_cell.angle_beta   90.00
_cell.angle_gamma   90.00
#
_symmetry.space_group_name_H-M   'P 1'
#
loop_
_entity.id
_entity.type
_entity.pdbx_description
1 polymer ?
#
loop_
_entity_poly.entity_id
_entity_poly.type
_entity_poly.pdbx_seq_one_letter_code
_entity_poly.pdbx_strand_id
1 'polypeptide(L)'
;TPARTDQLCRPLQTNGRFSCARNGWVAINSDRWFGATDSWPADLETYRRYLINHEIGHYILGAGHATCPGAGQPAPVMMQQTKGLGGCIANGWVNP
;
A
#
# COMPACT_ATOMS: atom_id res chain seq x y z
N THR A 1 -14.14 0.09 6.84
CA THR A 1 -14.84 0.31 5.56
C THR A 1 -14.13 1.39 4.78
N PRO A 2 -14.24 1.44 3.44
CA PRO A 2 -13.60 2.47 2.64
C PRO A 2 -13.97 3.90 3.06
N ALA A 3 -15.25 4.13 3.33
CA ALA A 3 -15.76 5.42 3.82
C ALA A 3 -15.13 5.85 5.15
N ARG A 4 -14.85 4.90 6.06
CA ARG A 4 -14.17 5.22 7.33
C ARG A 4 -12.70 5.55 7.11
N THR A 5 -12.03 4.85 6.19
CA THR A 5 -10.66 5.18 5.78
C THR A 5 -10.60 6.62 5.22
N ASP A 6 -11.52 6.99 4.32
CA ASP A 6 -11.60 8.35 3.78
C ASP A 6 -11.75 9.42 4.86
N GLN A 7 -12.54 9.16 5.91
CA GLN A 7 -12.70 10.09 7.03
C GLN A 7 -11.41 10.24 7.85
N LEU A 8 -10.76 9.12 8.18
CA LEU A 8 -9.56 9.09 9.01
C LEU A 8 -8.33 9.68 8.31
N CYS A 9 -8.29 9.61 6.98
CA CYS A 9 -7.17 10.03 6.16
C CYS A 9 -7.18 11.51 5.77
N ARG A 10 -8.26 12.26 6.05
CA ARG A 10 -8.37 13.67 5.65
C ARG A 10 -7.17 14.53 6.11
N PRO A 11 -6.71 15.49 5.27
CA PRO A 11 -7.24 15.87 3.95
C PRO A 11 -6.69 15.04 2.79
N LEU A 12 -5.95 13.95 3.03
CA LEU A 12 -5.55 13.04 1.96
C LEU A 12 -6.80 12.39 1.35
N GLN A 13 -6.82 12.33 0.03
CA GLN A 13 -7.95 11.80 -0.73
C GLN A 13 -7.69 10.34 -1.08
N THR A 14 -8.10 9.42 -0.19
CA THR A 14 -8.03 7.98 -0.44
C THR A 14 -9.12 7.49 -1.40
N ASN A 15 -10.18 8.28 -1.62
CA ASN A 15 -11.23 8.08 -2.62
C ASN A 15 -11.87 6.68 -2.58
N GLY A 16 -12.08 6.14 -1.39
CA GLY A 16 -12.59 4.79 -1.17
C GLY A 16 -11.66 3.68 -1.65
N ARG A 17 -10.44 4.00 -2.09
CA ARG A 17 -9.54 3.07 -2.79
C ARG A 17 -8.27 2.75 -2.04
N PHE A 18 -7.69 3.73 -1.34
CA PHE A 18 -6.37 3.61 -0.75
C PHE A 18 -6.41 3.54 0.78
N SER A 19 -5.36 2.98 1.36
CA SER A 19 -5.03 3.11 2.77
C SER A 19 -4.23 4.40 3.02
N CYS A 20 -4.01 4.75 4.27
CA CYS A 20 -3.08 5.82 4.63
C CYS A 20 -2.50 5.62 6.03
N ALA A 21 -1.40 6.33 6.31
CA ALA A 21 -0.98 6.65 7.66
C ALA A 21 -0.96 8.17 7.86
N ARG A 22 -1.70 8.65 8.87
CA ARG A 22 -1.77 10.07 9.22
C ARG A 22 -2.32 10.23 10.63
N ASN A 23 -2.12 11.40 11.25
CA ASN A 23 -2.78 11.79 12.50
C ASN A 23 -2.60 10.78 13.66
N GLY A 24 -1.45 10.10 13.73
CA GLY A 24 -1.19 9.15 14.82
C GLY A 24 -1.73 7.73 14.57
N TRP A 25 -2.27 7.42 13.39
CA TRP A 25 -2.81 6.09 13.10
C TRP A 25 -2.55 5.62 11.66
N VAL A 26 -2.60 4.30 11.50
CA VAL A 26 -2.65 3.60 10.22
C VAL A 26 -4.09 3.20 9.94
N ALA A 27 -4.64 3.62 8.80
CA ALA A 27 -5.98 3.28 8.36
C ALA A 27 -5.91 2.36 7.14
N ILE A 28 -6.28 1.10 7.32
CA ILE A 28 -6.33 0.10 6.26
C ILE A 28 -7.71 0.07 5.61
N ASN A 29 -7.75 0.22 4.29
CA ASN A 29 -8.99 0.08 3.51
C ASN A 29 -9.45 -1.39 3.50
N SER A 30 -10.69 -1.64 3.90
CA SER A 30 -11.22 -3.01 4.03
C SER A 30 -11.30 -3.76 2.70
N ASP A 31 -11.63 -3.07 1.60
CA ASP A 31 -11.75 -3.71 0.29
C ASP A 31 -10.38 -4.19 -0.17
N ARG A 32 -9.33 -3.40 0.12
CA ARG A 32 -7.93 -3.79 -0.12
C ARG A 32 -7.49 -4.93 0.80
N TRP A 33 -7.90 -4.91 2.06
CA TRP A 33 -7.57 -5.98 3.00
C TRP A 33 -8.17 -7.35 2.62
N PHE A 34 -9.40 -7.36 2.10
CA PHE A 34 -10.11 -8.59 1.76
C PHE A 34 -9.96 -9.03 0.30
N GLY A 35 -9.70 -8.10 -0.63
CA GLY A 35 -9.71 -8.39 -2.07
C GLY A 35 -8.51 -7.89 -2.88
N ALA A 36 -7.50 -7.31 -2.23
CA ALA A 36 -6.37 -6.68 -2.92
C ALA A 36 -6.81 -5.68 -4.03
N THR A 37 -6.16 -5.72 -5.18
CA THR A 37 -6.53 -4.98 -6.40
C THR A 37 -6.53 -5.93 -7.58
N ASP A 38 -7.34 -5.66 -8.59
CA ASP A 38 -7.43 -6.48 -9.81
C ASP A 38 -6.06 -6.66 -10.51
N SER A 39 -5.15 -5.71 -10.33
CA SER A 39 -3.78 -5.74 -10.88
C SER A 39 -2.75 -6.45 -10.01
N TRP A 40 -3.13 -7.03 -8.86
CA TRP A 40 -2.19 -7.69 -7.96
C TRP A 40 -1.95 -9.15 -8.40
N PRO A 41 -0.72 -9.54 -8.75
CA PRO A 41 -0.45 -10.85 -9.34
C PRO A 41 -0.16 -11.96 -8.33
N ALA A 42 0.04 -11.62 -7.05
CA ALA A 42 0.44 -12.56 -6.00
C ALA A 42 -0.73 -12.90 -5.06
N ASP A 43 -0.47 -13.70 -4.03
CA ASP A 43 -1.47 -14.07 -3.06
C ASP A 43 -1.88 -12.90 -2.15
N LEU A 44 -3.03 -13.06 -1.49
CA LEU A 44 -3.61 -12.04 -0.62
C LEU A 44 -2.82 -11.86 0.69
N GLU A 45 -2.10 -12.88 1.16
CA GLU A 45 -1.26 -12.76 2.35
C GLU A 45 -0.07 -11.83 2.07
N THR A 46 0.60 -12.01 0.93
CA THR A 46 1.66 -11.11 0.46
C THR A 46 1.15 -9.69 0.28
N TYR A 47 -0.07 -9.51 -0.25
CA TYR A 47 -0.68 -8.18 -0.37
C TYR A 47 -0.92 -7.51 0.99
N ARG A 48 -1.43 -8.27 1.98
CA ARG A 48 -1.67 -7.76 3.33
C ARG A 48 -0.37 -7.35 4.00
N ARG A 49 0.69 -8.14 3.85
CA ARG A 49 2.04 -7.78 4.33
C ARG A 49 2.53 -6.49 3.69
N TYR A 50 2.40 -6.36 2.37
CA TYR A 50 2.70 -5.12 1.64
C TYR A 50 1.94 -3.93 2.21
N LEU A 51 0.61 -4.01 2.35
CA LEU A 51 -0.20 -2.90 2.87
C LEU A 51 0.25 -2.46 4.25
N ILE A 52 0.42 -3.41 5.18
CA ILE A 52 0.81 -3.10 6.54
C ILE A 52 2.20 -2.47 6.58
N ASN A 53 3.17 -3.07 5.90
CA ASN A 53 4.54 -2.57 5.88
C ASN A 53 4.64 -1.19 5.20
N HIS A 54 3.87 -0.96 4.14
CA HIS A 54 3.80 0.33 3.44
C HIS A 54 3.27 1.43 4.35
N GLU A 55 2.12 1.21 4.99
CA GLU A 55 1.52 2.24 5.85
C GLU A 55 2.29 2.44 7.15
N ILE A 56 2.88 1.38 7.72
CA ILE A 56 3.80 1.52 8.87
C ILE A 56 5.06 2.27 8.46
N GLY A 57 5.57 2.08 7.23
CA GLY A 57 6.69 2.85 6.70
C GLY A 57 6.39 4.35 6.64
N HIS A 58 5.19 4.73 6.19
CA HIS A 58 4.72 6.12 6.30
C HIS A 58 4.64 6.58 7.76
N TYR A 59 4.11 5.74 8.66
CA TYR A 59 3.84 6.11 10.05
C TYR A 59 5.10 6.26 10.92
N ILE A 60 5.97 5.24 10.94
CA ILE A 60 7.11 5.14 11.85
C ILE A 60 8.35 5.80 11.25
N LEU A 61 8.57 5.64 9.94
CA LEU A 61 9.79 6.11 9.29
C LEU A 61 9.60 7.45 8.58
N GLY A 62 8.35 7.92 8.40
CA GLY A 62 8.06 9.08 7.56
C GLY A 62 8.49 8.89 6.10
N ALA A 63 8.59 7.63 5.65
CA ALA A 63 9.11 7.32 4.33
C ALA A 63 8.14 7.76 3.24
N GLY A 64 8.64 8.44 2.21
CA GLY A 64 7.85 8.78 1.03
C GLY A 64 7.65 7.61 0.08
N HIS A 65 6.83 7.80 -0.95
CA HIS A 65 6.69 6.79 -2.00
C HIS A 65 7.97 6.61 -2.80
N ALA A 66 8.35 5.35 -3.01
CA ALA A 66 9.39 4.96 -3.94
C ALA A 66 8.81 4.68 -5.33
N THR A 67 9.68 4.63 -6.34
CA THR A 67 9.34 4.23 -7.71
C THR A 67 9.84 2.81 -7.99
N CYS A 68 9.24 2.16 -9.00
CA CYS A 68 9.75 0.89 -9.50
C CYS A 68 11.19 1.06 -10.04
N PRO A 69 12.20 0.31 -9.56
CA PRO A 69 13.58 0.42 -10.03
C PRO A 69 13.79 -0.12 -11.45
N GLY A 70 12.90 -0.99 -11.95
CA GLY A 70 12.97 -1.53 -13.30
C GLY A 70 12.07 -2.75 -13.52
N ALA A 71 11.81 -3.08 -14.78
CA ALA A 71 10.99 -4.24 -15.13
C ALA A 71 11.60 -5.54 -14.60
N GLY A 72 10.77 -6.40 -14.01
CA GLY A 72 11.18 -7.67 -13.41
C GLY A 72 11.89 -7.56 -12.05
N GLN A 73 12.21 -6.35 -11.59
CA GLN A 73 12.81 -6.14 -10.27
C GLN A 73 11.74 -6.13 -9.17
N PRO A 74 12.08 -6.54 -7.93
CA PRO A 74 11.17 -6.41 -6.80
C PRO A 74 10.72 -4.96 -6.61
N ALA A 75 9.41 -4.75 -6.50
CA ALA A 75 8.87 -3.44 -6.13
C ALA A 75 9.34 -3.09 -4.71
N PRO A 76 9.90 -1.90 -4.45
CA PRO A 76 10.18 -1.47 -3.09
C PRO A 76 8.88 -1.45 -2.28
N VAL A 77 8.91 -1.79 -0.99
CA VAL A 77 7.68 -1.81 -0.17
C VAL A 77 7.01 -0.43 -0.10
N MET A 78 7.81 0.63 -0.17
CA MET A 78 7.32 2.02 -0.23
C MET A 78 6.84 2.45 -1.63
N MET A 79 6.93 1.61 -2.65
CA MET A 79 6.20 1.83 -3.89
C MET A 79 4.71 1.63 -3.63
N GLN A 80 3.86 2.51 -4.17
CA GLN A 80 2.40 2.39 -4.02
C GLN A 80 1.83 1.33 -4.96
N GLN A 81 2.13 0.05 -4.70
CA GLN A 81 1.80 -1.10 -5.56
C GLN A 81 0.29 -1.30 -5.77
N THR A 82 -0.56 -0.78 -4.87
CA THR A 82 -2.03 -0.70 -5.04
C THR A 82 -2.46 0.10 -6.27
N LYS A 83 -1.60 1.00 -6.78
CA LYS A 83 -1.85 1.73 -8.04
C LYS A 83 -1.39 0.96 -9.29
N GLY A 84 -0.66 -0.13 -9.11
CA GLY A 84 0.01 -0.89 -10.16
C GLY A 84 1.52 -1.02 -9.91
N LEU A 85 2.14 -1.97 -10.60
CA LEU A 85 3.55 -2.35 -10.39
C LEU A 85 4.53 -1.72 -11.38
N GLY A 86 4.06 -1.06 -12.44
CA GLY A 86 4.93 -0.36 -13.40
C GLY A 86 6.03 -1.24 -14.01
N GLY A 87 5.80 -2.55 -14.15
CA GLY A 87 6.76 -3.54 -14.64
C GLY A 87 7.55 -4.27 -13.56
N CYS A 88 7.55 -3.81 -12.31
CA CYS A 88 8.13 -4.53 -11.19
C CYS A 88 7.33 -5.79 -10.83
N ILE A 89 7.94 -6.70 -10.08
CA ILE A 89 7.23 -7.82 -9.44
C ILE A 89 6.71 -7.39 -8.07
N ALA A 90 5.54 -7.92 -7.69
CA ALA A 90 4.90 -7.66 -6.40
C ALA A 90 5.82 -8.07 -5.24
N ASN A 91 5.86 -7.25 -4.19
CA ASN A 91 6.70 -7.51 -3.02
C ASN A 91 6.08 -6.90 -1.74
N GLY A 92 6.08 -7.69 -0.67
CA GLY A 92 5.56 -7.31 0.65
C GLY A 92 6.59 -6.92 1.70
N TRP A 93 7.89 -7.02 1.43
CA TRP A 93 8.95 -6.88 2.43
C TRP A 93 9.96 -5.78 2.10
N VAL A 94 10.56 -5.19 3.14
CA VAL A 94 11.57 -4.11 3.00
C VAL A 94 12.85 -4.65 2.36
N ASN A 95 13.25 -5.87 2.72
CA ASN A 95 14.37 -6.60 2.14
C ASN A 95 13.81 -7.83 1.40
N PRO A 96 13.48 -7.68 0.09
CA PRO A 96 12.86 -8.73 -0.72
C PRO A 96 13.75 -9.95 -0.95
#